data_AF-A0ABD0RXW1-F1
#
_entry.id   AF-A0ABD0RXW1-F1
#
_cell.length_a   1.000
_cell.length_b   1.000
_cell.length_c   1.000
_cell.angle_alpha   90.00
_cell.angle_beta   90.00
_cell.angle_gamma   90.00
#
_symmetry.space_group_name_H-M   'P 1'
#
loop_
_entity.id
_entity.type
_entity.pdbx_description
1 polymer ?
#
loop_
_entity_poly.entity_id
_entity_poly.type
_entity_poly.pdbx_seq_one_letter_code
_entity_poly.pdbx_strand_id
1 'polypeptide(L)'
;QCTEMVLGYCQDVPYSHTTFPNIVGHRSRQDLEMGAEYMLLSVIHGLLNGECSPDIRLLGCSVLAPRCQDNKLMKPCRSSCEMLKKSCIHAFEAIQMAWPYFLDCDRFFVGNEEGCYDPLSDLR
;
A
#
# COMPACT_ATOMS: atom_id res chain seq x y z
N GLN A 1 6.99 -3.68 17.86
CA GLN A 1 8.12 -2.73 17.81
C GLN A 1 8.35 -2.33 16.36
N CYS A 2 8.81 -1.11 16.11
CA CYS A 2 9.18 -0.69 14.76
C CYS A 2 10.45 -1.42 14.30
N THR A 3 10.53 -1.72 13.00
CA THR A 3 11.71 -2.29 12.34
C THR A 3 12.00 -1.50 11.07
N GLU A 4 13.26 -1.50 10.64
CA GLU A 4 13.65 -0.95 9.35
C GLU A 4 12.92 -1.66 8.21
N MET A 5 12.45 -0.88 7.25
CA MET A 5 11.74 -1.36 6.08
C MET A 5 12.75 -1.70 4.98
N VAL A 6 13.08 -2.99 4.89
CA VAL A 6 14.00 -3.53 3.89
C VAL A 6 13.20 -4.30 2.83
N LEU A 7 12.46 -3.59 1.97
CA LEU A 7 11.59 -4.17 0.94
C LEU A 7 11.89 -3.53 -0.42
N GLY A 8 12.44 -4.31 -1.36
CA GLY A 8 12.89 -3.82 -2.66
C GLY A 8 11.86 -3.01 -3.45
N TYR A 9 10.58 -3.39 -3.41
CA TYR A 9 9.53 -2.69 -4.17
C TYR A 9 8.85 -1.54 -3.41
N CYS A 10 9.23 -1.32 -2.14
CA CYS A 10 8.62 -0.33 -1.26
C CYS A 10 9.61 0.70 -0.70
N GLN A 11 10.76 0.90 -1.37
CA GLN A 11 11.77 1.85 -0.90
C GLN A 11 11.37 3.32 -1.09
N ASP A 12 10.41 3.58 -1.99
CA ASP A 12 10.02 4.93 -2.41
C ASP A 12 8.91 5.57 -1.53
N VAL A 13 8.46 4.91 -0.46
CA VAL A 13 7.50 5.51 0.47
C VAL A 13 8.21 6.50 1.42
N PRO A 14 7.53 7.53 1.96
CA PRO A 14 8.18 8.64 2.67
C PRO A 14 8.57 8.34 4.13
N TYR A 15 8.84 7.08 4.45
CA TYR A 15 9.22 6.63 5.78
C TYR A 15 10.11 5.39 5.68
N SER A 16 10.94 5.14 6.70
CA SER A 16 11.93 4.05 6.70
C SER A 16 11.60 2.91 7.69
N HIS A 17 10.53 3.04 8.47
CA HIS A 17 10.19 2.08 9.52
C HIS A 17 8.77 1.54 9.37
N THR A 18 8.64 0.22 9.55
CA THR A 18 7.39 -0.54 9.51
C THR A 18 7.24 -1.39 10.77
N THR A 19 6.15 -2.13 10.88
CA THR A 19 5.95 -3.10 11.96
C THR A 19 5.19 -4.32 11.47
N PHE A 20 5.42 -5.45 12.15
CA PHE A 20 4.70 -6.70 11.93
C PHE A 20 3.93 -7.10 13.21
N PRO A 21 2.74 -7.72 13.09
CA PRO A 21 2.05 -8.04 11.85
C PRO A 21 1.60 -6.78 11.10
N ASN A 22 1.64 -6.80 9.76
CA ASN A 22 1.13 -5.69 8.96
C ASN A 22 -0.41 -5.69 8.92
N ILE A 23 -1.02 -4.71 8.25
CA ILE A 23 -2.48 -4.52 8.23
C ILE A 23 -3.21 -5.73 7.62
N VAL A 24 -2.57 -6.44 6.69
CA VAL A 24 -3.13 -7.61 6.00
C VAL A 24 -2.94 -8.90 6.80
N GLY A 25 -2.00 -8.92 7.76
CA GLY A 25 -1.77 -10.03 8.67
C GLY A 25 -0.48 -10.80 8.45
N HIS A 26 0.39 -10.38 7.51
CA HIS A 26 1.72 -10.98 7.37
C HIS A 26 2.51 -10.76 8.66
N ARG A 27 3.18 -11.80 9.15
CA ARG A 27 3.79 -11.83 10.49
C ARG A 27 5.27 -11.47 10.49
N SER A 28 5.91 -11.45 9.33
CA SER A 28 7.32 -11.11 9.18
C SER A 28 7.60 -10.56 7.79
N ARG A 29 8.80 -9.99 7.59
CA ARG A 29 9.26 -9.57 6.27
C ARG A 29 9.25 -10.74 5.27
N GLN A 30 9.77 -11.90 5.68
CA GLN A 30 9.84 -13.07 4.82
C GLN A 30 8.44 -13.55 4.39
N ASP A 31 7.49 -13.54 5.32
CA ASP A 31 6.09 -13.87 5.06
C ASP A 31 5.46 -12.90 4.05
N LEU A 32 5.70 -11.59 4.21
CA LEU A 32 5.29 -10.59 3.25
C LEU A 32 5.95 -10.77 1.88
N GLU A 33 7.27 -10.98 1.82
CA GLU A 33 8.02 -11.13 0.56
C GLU A 33 7.58 -12.36 -0.24
N MET A 34 7.10 -13.39 0.43
CA MET A 34 6.51 -14.60 -0.17
C MET A 34 5.01 -14.48 -0.47
N GLY A 35 4.36 -13.42 0.02
CA GLY A 35 2.92 -13.18 -0.10
C GLY A 35 2.51 -12.77 -1.51
N ALA A 36 1.29 -13.14 -1.89
CA ALA A 36 0.72 -12.82 -3.20
C ALA A 36 0.57 -11.31 -3.42
N GLU A 37 0.33 -10.56 -2.35
CA GLU A 37 0.16 -9.11 -2.35
C GLU A 37 1.46 -8.40 -2.74
N TYR A 38 2.60 -8.83 -2.16
CA TYR A 38 3.90 -8.26 -2.49
C TYR A 38 4.37 -8.67 -3.89
N MET A 39 4.11 -9.92 -4.28
CA MET A 39 4.33 -10.37 -5.66
C MET A 39 3.49 -9.59 -6.66
N LEU A 40 2.25 -9.21 -6.34
CA LEU A 40 1.47 -8.37 -7.23
C LEU A 40 2.10 -6.97 -7.37
N LEU A 41 2.51 -6.34 -6.26
CA LEU A 41 3.14 -5.01 -6.31
C LEU A 41 4.41 -4.97 -7.16
N SER A 42 5.16 -6.07 -7.23
CA SER A 42 6.38 -6.13 -8.05
C SER A 42 6.12 -6.10 -9.55
N VAL A 43 4.91 -6.49 -9.99
CA VAL A 43 4.55 -6.58 -11.42
C VAL A 43 3.43 -5.62 -11.83
N ILE A 44 2.71 -5.03 -10.88
CA ILE A 44 1.45 -4.30 -11.14
C ILE A 44 1.61 -3.15 -12.12
N HIS A 45 2.72 -2.41 -12.06
CA HIS A 45 2.97 -1.31 -12.98
C HIS A 45 3.09 -1.79 -14.43
N GLY A 46 3.80 -2.90 -14.65
CA GLY A 46 3.93 -3.53 -15.96
C GLY A 46 2.62 -4.17 -16.43
N LEU A 47 1.87 -4.83 -15.54
CA LEU A 47 0.56 -5.42 -15.85
C LEU A 47 -0.45 -4.38 -16.33
N LEU A 48 -0.41 -3.17 -15.76
CA LEU A 48 -1.29 -2.07 -16.12
C LEU A 48 -0.74 -1.24 -17.30
N ASN A 49 0.33 -1.67 -17.96
CA ASN A 49 1.01 -0.93 -19.04
C ASN A 49 1.36 0.54 -18.66
N GLY A 50 1.56 0.83 -17.37
CA GLY A 50 1.79 2.18 -16.89
C GLY A 50 0.56 3.11 -16.84
N GLU A 51 -0.65 2.63 -17.19
CA GLU A 51 -1.91 3.41 -17.18
C GLU A 51 -2.35 3.84 -15.78
N CYS A 52 -1.73 3.27 -14.74
CA CYS A 52 -1.87 3.74 -13.37
C CYS A 52 -0.51 4.23 -12.85
N SER A 53 -0.51 5.45 -12.31
CA SER A 53 0.66 6.14 -11.73
C SER A 53 1.45 5.22 -10.77
N PRO A 54 2.77 5.42 -10.56
CA PRO A 54 3.54 4.74 -9.49
C PRO A 54 2.87 4.77 -8.10
N ASP A 55 1.92 5.69 -7.90
CA ASP A 55 1.01 5.81 -6.77
C ASP A 55 0.39 4.47 -6.33
N ILE A 56 0.05 3.55 -7.24
CA ILE A 56 -0.59 2.27 -6.85
C ILE A 56 0.37 1.37 -6.07
N ARG A 57 1.65 1.42 -6.44
CA ARG A 57 2.70 0.71 -5.71
C ARG A 57 2.90 1.35 -4.35
N LEU A 58 2.96 2.67 -4.26
CA LEU A 58 3.11 3.38 -2.98
C LEU A 58 1.92 3.15 -2.05
N LEU A 59 0.69 3.21 -2.58
CA LEU A 59 -0.53 2.90 -1.83
C LEU A 59 -0.50 1.46 -1.32
N GLY A 60 -0.15 0.49 -2.16
CA GLY A 60 0.01 -0.90 -1.74
C GLY A 60 1.09 -1.10 -0.67
N CYS A 61 2.24 -0.46 -0.84
CA CYS A 61 3.31 -0.47 0.16
C CYS A 61 2.85 0.14 1.48
N SER A 62 2.01 1.18 1.47
CA SER A 62 1.44 1.74 2.70
C SER A 62 0.52 0.79 3.47
N VAL A 63 -0.03 -0.22 2.80
CA VAL A 63 -0.83 -1.27 3.43
C VAL A 63 0.03 -2.44 3.91
N LEU A 64 0.97 -2.89 3.07
CA LEU A 64 1.81 -4.06 3.33
C LEU A 64 2.99 -3.76 4.25
N ALA A 65 3.48 -2.53 4.26
CA ALA A 65 4.56 -2.05 5.10
C ALA A 65 4.16 -0.71 5.72
N PRO A 66 3.13 -0.68 6.58
CA PRO A 66 2.58 0.56 7.11
C PRO A 66 3.60 1.35 7.92
N ARG A 67 3.50 2.68 7.89
CA ARG A 67 4.35 3.55 8.69
C ARG A 67 4.26 3.16 10.16
N CYS A 68 5.41 2.97 10.80
CA CYS A 68 5.50 2.79 12.25
C CYS A 68 5.99 4.08 12.90
N GLN A 69 5.22 4.61 13.84
CA GLN A 69 5.55 5.81 14.59
C GLN A 69 5.27 5.56 16.07
N ASP A 70 6.21 5.91 16.95
CA ASP A 70 6.11 5.71 18.40
C ASP A 70 5.75 4.26 18.79
N ASN A 71 6.34 3.27 18.08
CA ASN A 71 6.05 1.84 18.20
C ASN A 71 4.60 1.43 17.90
N LYS A 72 3.84 2.30 17.23
CA LYS A 72 2.47 2.06 16.79
C LYS A 72 2.40 2.00 15.27
N LEU A 73 1.57 1.09 14.77
CA LEU A 73 1.18 1.03 13.38
C LEU A 73 0.28 2.23 13.06
N MET A 74 0.62 2.97 12.01
CA MET A 74 -0.23 4.02 11.44
C MET A 74 -0.89 3.48 10.19
N LYS A 75 -2.21 3.66 10.06
CA LYS A 75 -2.94 3.27 8.84
C LYS A 75 -2.94 4.42 7.82
N PRO A 76 -2.91 4.12 6.51
CA PRO A 76 -3.07 5.12 5.47
C PRO A 76 -4.50 5.67 5.42
N CYS A 77 -4.65 6.92 4.95
CA CYS A 77 -5.94 7.59 4.88
C CYS A 77 -6.84 7.00 3.78
N ARG A 78 -8.12 6.81 4.11
CA ARG A 78 -9.14 6.30 3.18
C ARG A 78 -9.30 7.19 1.95
N SER A 79 -9.25 8.51 2.14
CA SER A 79 -9.34 9.50 1.06
C SER A 79 -8.28 9.31 -0.02
N SER A 80 -7.06 8.93 0.35
CA SER A 80 -5.97 8.66 -0.61
C SER A 80 -6.24 7.39 -1.41
N CYS A 81 -6.78 6.35 -0.76
CA CYS A 81 -7.20 5.12 -1.43
C CYS A 81 -8.33 5.37 -2.43
N GLU A 82 -9.38 6.06 -2.01
CA GLU A 82 -10.55 6.34 -2.85
C GLU A 82 -10.20 7.19 -4.07
N MET A 83 -9.36 8.22 -3.87
CA MET A 83 -8.86 9.06 -4.96
C MET A 83 -8.09 8.22 -5.97
N LEU A 84 -7.14 7.39 -5.53
CA LEU A 84 -6.33 6.59 -6.43
C LEU A 84 -7.16 5.50 -7.11
N LYS A 85 -8.07 4.85 -6.39
CA LYS A 85 -9.00 3.86 -6.94
C LYS A 85 -9.83 4.48 -8.06
N LYS A 86 -10.39 5.66 -7.85
CA LYS A 86 -11.14 6.38 -8.89
C LYS A 86 -10.29 6.65 -10.13
N SER A 87 -9.03 7.02 -9.95
CA SER A 87 -8.11 7.29 -11.06
C SER A 87 -7.67 6.02 -11.79
N CYS A 88 -7.49 4.89 -11.11
CA CYS A 88 -6.86 3.70 -11.69
C CYS A 88 -7.81 2.55 -12.02
N ILE A 89 -9.07 2.57 -11.54
CA ILE A 89 -10.00 1.43 -11.71
C ILE A 89 -10.17 1.00 -13.17
N HIS A 90 -10.21 1.97 -14.09
CA HIS A 90 -10.34 1.72 -15.53
C HIS A 90 -9.19 0.88 -16.12
N ALA A 91 -7.96 1.05 -15.61
CA ALA A 91 -6.80 0.27 -16.05
C ALA A 91 -6.91 -1.21 -15.65
N PHE A 92 -7.49 -1.50 -14.47
CA PHE A 92 -7.78 -2.86 -14.03
C PHE A 92 -8.92 -3.49 -14.85
N GLU A 93 -9.98 -2.73 -15.11
CA GLU A 93 -11.11 -3.16 -15.93
C GLU A 93 -10.69 -3.51 -17.36
N ALA A 94 -9.77 -2.74 -17.96
CA ALA A 94 -9.24 -2.97 -19.30
C ALA A 94 -8.57 -4.35 -19.46
N ILE A 95 -7.94 -4.87 -18.41
CA ILE A 95 -7.32 -6.20 -18.37
C ILE A 95 -8.21 -7.26 -17.71
N GLN A 96 -9.48 -6.94 -17.43
CA GLN A 96 -10.45 -7.81 -16.74
C GLN A 96 -9.94 -8.30 -15.37
N MET A 97 -9.13 -7.49 -14.70
CA MET A 97 -8.63 -7.79 -13.36
C MET A 97 -9.49 -7.08 -12.32
N ALA A 98 -9.85 -7.79 -11.25
CA ALA A 98 -10.52 -7.16 -10.12
C ALA A 98 -9.57 -6.22 -9.36
N TRP A 99 -10.13 -5.19 -8.73
CA TRP A 99 -9.38 -4.35 -7.80
C TRP A 99 -8.77 -5.22 -6.68
N PRO A 100 -7.46 -5.10 -6.38
CA PRO A 100 -6.81 -5.98 -5.40
C PRO A 100 -7.45 -5.85 -4.02
N TYR A 101 -7.76 -6.98 -3.36
CA TYR A 101 -8.48 -6.97 -2.09
C TYR A 101 -7.73 -6.23 -0.98
N PHE A 102 -6.38 -6.28 -0.98
CA PHE A 102 -5.56 -5.58 0.01
C PHE A 102 -5.53 -4.05 -0.21
N LEU A 103 -6.15 -3.57 -1.29
CA LEU A 103 -6.40 -2.16 -1.56
C LEU A 103 -7.88 -1.79 -1.35
N ASP A 104 -8.65 -2.63 -0.65
CA ASP A 104 -10.01 -2.28 -0.26
C ASP A 104 -10.00 -1.10 0.74
N CYS A 105 -10.49 0.04 0.27
CA CYS A 105 -10.50 1.31 1.01
C CYS A 105 -11.30 1.23 2.31
N ASP A 106 -12.32 0.37 2.38
CA ASP A 106 -13.16 0.23 3.58
C ASP A 106 -12.55 -0.71 4.62
N ARG A 107 -11.59 -1.56 4.21
CA ARG A 107 -11.01 -2.61 5.06
C ARG A 107 -9.66 -2.22 5.67
N PHE A 108 -8.79 -1.58 4.88
CA PHE A 108 -7.38 -1.40 5.26
C PHE A 108 -6.98 0.06 5.53
N PHE A 109 -7.90 1.00 5.31
CA PHE A 109 -7.69 2.43 5.48
C PHE A 109 -8.67 2.99 6.51
N VAL A 110 -8.33 4.15 7.09
CA VAL A 110 -9.15 4.80 8.12
C VAL A 110 -9.38 6.27 7.82
N GLY A 111 -10.39 6.86 8.48
CA GLY A 111 -10.70 8.28 8.35
C GLY A 111 -9.65 9.18 9.01
N ASN A 112 -9.71 10.48 8.71
CA ASN A 112 -8.81 11.48 9.31
C ASN A 112 -9.01 11.58 10.83
N GLU A 113 -10.25 11.39 11.28
CA GLU A 113 -10.68 11.37 12.67
C GLU A 113 -10.03 10.24 13.50
N GLU A 114 -9.58 9.17 12.84
CA GLU A 114 -8.88 8.04 13.49
C GLU A 114 -7.36 8.24 13.54
N GLY A 115 -6.84 9.31 12.93
CA GLY A 115 -5.40 9.59 12.86
C GLY A 115 -4.68 8.74 11.80
N CYS A 116 -4.86 9.09 10.53
CA CYS A 116 -4.18 8.47 9.40
C CYS A 116 -3.08 9.37 8.80
N TYR A 117 -2.33 8.84 7.84
CA TYR A 117 -1.40 9.61 7.01
C TYR A 117 -1.69 9.43 5.53
N ASP A 118 -1.41 10.45 4.72
CA ASP A 118 -1.49 10.36 3.26
C ASP A 118 -0.19 9.73 2.72
N PRO A 119 -0.21 8.51 2.17
CA PRO A 119 1.00 7.87 1.63
C PRO A 119 1.45 8.50 0.31
N LEU A 120 0.64 9.37 -0.30
CA LEU A 120 0.91 10.02 -1.58
C LEU A 120 1.22 11.52 -1.41
N SER A 121 1.44 12.00 -0.17
CA SER A 121 1.64 13.42 0.13
C SER A 121 2.78 14.04 -0.67
N ASP A 122 3.88 13.30 -0.84
CA ASP A 122 5.13 13.81 -1.40
C ASP A 122 5.15 13.78 -2.94
N LEU A 123 4.09 13.24 -3.56
CA LEU A 123 3.89 13.24 -5.01
C LEU A 123 3.03 14.41 -5.51
N ARG A 124 2.47 15.22 -4.60
CA ARG A 124 1.63 16.38 -4.92
C ARG A 124 2.41 17.68 -4.74
#